data_AF-A0A7X8K2U0-F1
#
_entry.id   AF-A0A7X8K2U0-F1
#
_cell.length_a   1.000
_cell.length_b   1.000
_cell.length_c   1.000
_cell.angle_alpha   90.00
_cell.angle_beta   90.00
_cell.angle_gamma   90.00
#
_symmetry.space_group_name_H-M   'P 1'
#
loop_
_entity.id
_entity.type
_entity.pdbx_description
1 polymer ?
#
loop_
_entity_poly.entity_id
_entity_poly.type
_entity_poly.pdbx_seq_one_letter_code
_entity_poly.pdbx_strand_id
1 'polypeptide(L)'
;MEGVALALKKASGADLVVVTVENLGGYTIEEYALELFRRWGLGDKEKNNGVLLLVNKENVLTGQSGRVRIEVGYGLEGAIPDGKAGRI
;
A
#
# COMPACT_ATOMS: atom_id res chain seq x y z
N MET A 1 -7.70 0.36 -14.12
CA MET A 1 -6.55 0.35 -13.18
C MET A 1 -5.68 -0.91 -13.28
N GLU A 2 -6.13 -2.01 -13.90
CA GLU A 2 -5.34 -3.27 -13.98
C GLU A 2 -4.01 -3.18 -14.75
N GLY A 3 -3.89 -2.28 -15.74
CA GLY A 3 -2.71 -2.24 -16.61
C GLY A 3 -1.40 -1.91 -15.89
N VAL A 4 -1.42 -1.02 -14.91
CA VAL A 4 -0.21 -0.60 -14.17
C VAL A 4 0.23 -1.68 -13.18
N ALA A 5 -0.71 -2.27 -12.44
CA ALA A 5 -0.42 -3.35 -11.50
C ALA A 5 0.16 -4.58 -12.21
N LEU A 6 -0.42 -4.96 -13.36
CA LEU A 6 0.08 -6.08 -14.15
C LEU A 6 1.46 -5.81 -14.77
N ALA A 7 1.70 -4.58 -15.25
CA ALA A 7 3.00 -4.19 -15.78
C ALA A 7 4.09 -4.23 -14.71
N LEU A 8 3.79 -3.75 -13.49
CA LEU A 8 4.70 -3.83 -12.35
C LEU A 8 5.00 -5.27 -11.97
N LYS A 9 3.96 -6.12 -11.86
CA LYS A 9 4.15 -7.55 -11.58
C LYS A 9 5.06 -8.22 -12.61
N LYS A 10 4.90 -7.91 -13.90
CA LYS A 10 5.77 -8.47 -14.96
C LYS A 10 7.21 -7.95 -14.89
N ALA A 11 7.40 -6.68 -14.52
CA ALA A 11 8.71 -6.03 -14.53
C ALA A 11 9.55 -6.31 -13.27
N SER A 12 8.93 -6.36 -12.10
CA SER A 12 9.62 -6.49 -10.80
C SER A 12 9.21 -7.72 -9.99
N GLY A 13 8.19 -8.45 -10.43
CA GLY A 13 7.59 -9.52 -9.64
C GLY A 13 6.76 -9.04 -8.45
N ALA A 14 6.68 -7.73 -8.19
CA ALA A 14 5.95 -7.18 -7.05
C ALA A 14 4.43 -7.29 -7.23
N ASP A 15 3.73 -7.63 -6.16
CA ASP A 15 2.27 -7.69 -6.13
C ASP A 15 1.71 -6.38 -5.60
N LEU A 16 1.32 -5.49 -6.52
CA LEU A 16 0.70 -4.20 -6.20
C LEU A 16 -0.82 -4.33 -6.10
N VAL A 17 -1.36 -3.84 -4.99
CA VAL A 17 -2.81 -3.66 -4.79
C VAL A 17 -3.09 -2.20 -4.42
N VAL A 18 -4.12 -1.64 -5.02
CA VAL A 18 -4.62 -0.29 -4.70
C VAL A 18 -5.99 -0.44 -4.04
N VAL A 19 -6.15 0.16 -2.86
CA VAL A 19 -7.41 0.11 -2.10
C VAL A 19 -7.84 1.53 -1.80
N THR A 20 -9.09 1.85 -2.12
CA THR A 20 -9.73 3.09 -1.68
C THR A 20 -10.80 2.75 -0.67
N VAL A 21 -10.74 3.39 0.50
CA VAL A 21 -11.71 3.21 1.60
C VAL A 21 -12.45 4.51 1.84
N GLU A 22 -13.70 4.41 2.28
CA GLU A 22 -14.52 5.60 2.57
C GLU A 22 -13.99 6.34 3.81
N ASN A 23 -13.58 5.62 4.86
CA ASN A 23 -12.95 6.16 6.06
C ASN A 23 -12.09 5.08 6.76
N LEU A 24 -11.37 5.47 7.82
CA LEU A 24 -10.46 4.59 8.57
C LEU A 24 -11.08 3.99 9.85
N GLY A 25 -12.35 4.25 10.15
CA GLY A 25 -13.04 3.66 11.29
C GLY A 25 -12.42 3.96 12.66
N GLY A 26 -11.74 5.11 12.81
CA GLY A 26 -11.07 5.52 14.05
C GLY A 26 -9.61 5.07 14.18
N TYR A 27 -9.08 4.31 13.23
CA TYR A 27 -7.66 3.99 13.14
C TYR A 27 -6.88 5.12 12.46
N THR A 28 -5.58 5.20 12.75
CA THR A 28 -4.63 5.95 11.91
C THR A 28 -4.47 5.28 10.54
N ILE A 29 -4.01 6.01 9.53
CA ILE A 29 -3.86 5.45 8.18
C ILE A 29 -2.77 4.36 8.16
N GLU A 30 -1.76 4.50 9.01
CA GLU A 30 -0.67 3.56 9.22
C GLU A 30 -1.18 2.25 9.83
N GLU A 31 -1.94 2.31 10.92
CA GLU A 31 -2.54 1.12 11.55
C GLU A 31 -3.47 0.39 10.58
N TYR A 32 -4.33 1.14 9.88
CA TYR A 32 -5.26 0.55 8.93
C TYR A 32 -4.52 -0.15 7.78
N ALA A 33 -3.52 0.52 7.19
CA ALA A 33 -2.76 -0.03 6.08
C ALA A 33 -1.97 -1.28 6.49
N LEU A 34 -1.32 -1.25 7.66
CA LEU A 34 -0.56 -2.38 8.18
C LEU A 34 -1.45 -3.60 8.48
N GLU A 35 -2.58 -3.39 9.15
CA GLU A 35 -3.55 -4.44 9.44
C GLU A 35 -4.12 -5.04 8.15
N LEU A 36 -4.48 -4.18 7.17
CA LEU A 36 -5.00 -4.64 5.89
C LEU A 36 -3.96 -5.45 5.11
N PHE A 37 -2.73 -4.95 5.03
CA PHE A 37 -1.61 -5.61 4.36
C PHE A 37 -1.36 -7.01 4.93
N ARG A 38 -1.33 -7.14 6.27
CA ARG A 38 -1.14 -8.41 6.98
C ARG A 38 -2.31 -9.35 6.80
N ARG A 39 -3.54 -8.85 6.97
CA ARG A 39 -4.77 -9.66 6.85
C ARG A 39 -4.93 -10.26 5.48
N TRP A 40 -4.58 -9.53 4.42
CA TRP A 40 -4.66 -10.01 3.05
C TRP A 40 -3.45 -10.85 2.63
N GLY A 41 -2.37 -10.86 3.43
CA GLY A 41 -1.16 -11.61 3.11
C GLY A 41 -0.59 -11.20 1.76
N LEU A 42 -0.45 -9.89 1.53
CA LEU A 42 -0.04 -9.35 0.23
C LEU A 42 1.40 -9.74 -0.11
N GLY A 43 1.57 -10.23 -1.33
CA GLY A 43 2.84 -10.72 -1.85
C GLY A 43 3.04 -12.21 -1.62
N ASP A 44 4.14 -12.69 -2.17
CA ASP A 44 4.59 -14.07 -2.02
C ASP A 44 5.19 -14.29 -0.62
N LYS A 45 4.91 -15.46 -0.02
CA LYS A 45 5.34 -15.78 1.36
C LYS A 45 6.85 -15.86 1.53
N GLU A 46 7.57 -16.24 0.48
CA GLU A 46 9.03 -16.37 0.51
C GLU A 46 9.68 -15.04 0.10
N LYS A 47 9.14 -14.40 -0.95
CA LYS A 47 9.73 -13.20 -1.54
C LYS A 47 9.34 -11.91 -0.83
N ASN A 48 8.28 -11.91 0.00
CA ASN A 48 7.80 -10.75 0.74
C ASN A 48 7.67 -9.49 -0.13
N ASN A 49 7.10 -9.65 -1.32
CA ASN A 49 7.11 -8.67 -2.41
C ASN A 49 5.75 -7.99 -2.65
N GLY A 50 4.93 -7.87 -1.61
CA GLY A 50 3.66 -7.16 -1.66
C GLY A 50 3.83 -5.64 -1.59
N VAL A 51 2.97 -4.90 -2.27
CA VAL A 51 2.83 -3.45 -2.15
C VAL A 51 1.35 -3.10 -2.03
N LEU A 52 0.99 -2.34 -1.01
CA LEU A 52 -0.36 -1.78 -0.84
C LEU A 52 -0.28 -0.27 -1.02
N LEU A 53 -1.12 0.29 -1.89
CA LEU A 53 -1.43 1.71 -1.95
C LEU A 53 -2.84 1.92 -1.38
N LEU A 54 -2.91 2.44 -0.15
CA LEU A 54 -4.17 2.77 0.51
C LEU A 54 -4.52 4.24 0.26
N VAL A 55 -5.77 4.51 -0.11
CA VAL A 55 -6.33 5.85 -0.27
C VAL A 55 -7.51 6.02 0.68
N ASN A 56 -7.40 6.97 1.61
CA ASN A 56 -8.51 7.38 2.46
C ASN A 56 -9.32 8.48 1.75
N LYS A 57 -10.49 8.11 1.21
CA LYS A 57 -11.33 9.01 0.43
C LYS A 57 -11.85 10.18 1.24
N GLU A 58 -12.23 9.97 2.50
CA GLU A 58 -12.66 11.06 3.40
C GLU A 58 -11.60 12.15 3.47
N ASN A 59 -10.36 11.80 3.84
CA ASN A 59 -9.27 12.78 3.97
C ASN A 59 -8.91 13.43 2.63
N VAL A 60 -9.09 12.73 1.51
CA VAL A 60 -8.90 13.31 0.16
C VAL A 60 -9.94 14.39 -0.11
N LEU A 61 -11.21 14.12 0.21
CA LEU A 61 -12.32 15.04 -0.04
C LEU A 61 -12.32 16.23 0.93
N THR A 62 -11.89 16.04 2.18
CA THR A 62 -11.85 17.09 3.21
C THR A 62 -10.53 17.87 3.21
N GLY A 63 -9.53 17.44 2.45
CA GLY A 63 -8.21 18.08 2.41
C GLY A 63 -7.37 17.85 3.66
N GLN A 64 -7.73 16.88 4.50
CA GLN A 64 -6.99 16.54 5.71
C GLN A 64 -5.69 15.77 5.40
N SER A 65 -4.80 15.67 6.38
CA SER A 65 -3.59 14.83 6.28
C SER A 65 -3.92 13.33 6.33
N GLY A 66 -3.00 12.46 5.91
CA GLY A 66 -3.24 11.01 5.89
C GLY A 66 -4.21 10.61 4.78
N ARG A 67 -3.95 11.08 3.55
CA ARG A 67 -4.77 10.81 2.36
C ARG A 67 -4.39 9.50 1.67
N VAL A 68 -3.09 9.22 1.68
CA VAL A 68 -2.49 8.09 0.97
C VAL A 68 -1.45 7.46 1.90
N ARG A 69 -1.31 6.14 1.83
CA ARG A 69 -0.23 5.40 2.49
C ARG A 69 0.21 4.27 1.58
N ILE A 70 1.52 4.07 1.48
CA ILE A 70 2.11 2.90 0.83
C ILE A 70 2.66 1.97 1.90
N GLU A 71 2.24 0.71 1.93
CA GLU A 71 2.91 -0.34 2.69
C GLU A 71 3.67 -1.26 1.75
N VAL A 72 4.88 -1.63 2.13
CA VAL A 72 5.81 -2.41 1.29
C VAL A 72 6.30 -3.61 2.09
N GLY A 73 6.29 -4.78 1.47
CA GLY A 73 6.87 -5.98 2.04
C GLY A 73 8.40 -5.92 2.10
N TYR A 74 8.99 -6.58 3.09
CA TYR A 74 10.42 -6.52 3.39
C TYR A 74 11.32 -6.88 2.20
N GLY A 75 10.88 -7.81 1.34
CA GLY A 75 11.65 -8.24 0.18
C GLY A 75 11.80 -7.17 -0.92
N LEU A 76 11.13 -6.03 -0.78
CA LEU A 76 11.24 -4.90 -1.69
C LEU A 76 11.99 -3.70 -1.09
N GLU A 77 12.47 -3.74 0.16
CA GLU A 77 13.14 -2.59 0.79
C GLU A 77 14.37 -2.10 0.02
N GLY A 78 15.10 -2.99 -0.66
CA GLY A 78 16.23 -2.63 -1.51
C GLY A 78 15.84 -1.89 -2.79
N ALA A 79 14.63 -2.11 -3.31
CA ALA A 79 14.11 -1.49 -4.53
C ALA A 79 13.22 -0.27 -4.25
N ILE A 80 12.50 -0.30 -3.12
CA ILE A 80 11.62 0.75 -2.62
C ILE A 80 12.03 1.04 -1.18
N PRO A 81 12.97 1.97 -0.96
CA PRO A 81 13.40 2.31 0.38
C PRO A 81 12.23 2.91 1.17
N ASP A 82 11.93 2.35 2.33
CA ASP A 82 10.77 2.65 3.19
C ASP A 82 10.62 4.17 3.48
N GLY A 83 11.75 4.89 3.62
CA GLY A 83 11.78 6.34 3.81
C GLY A 83 11.24 7.20 2.65
N LYS A 84 11.08 6.64 1.44
CA LYS A 84 10.46 7.31 0.28
C LYS A 84 8.99 6.96 0.10
N ALA A 85 8.54 5.79 0.54
CA ALA A 85 7.20 5.28 0.30
C ALA A 85 6.19 5.67 1.41
N GLY A 86 6.64 5.79 2.66
CA GLY A 86 5.76 6.08 3.80
C GLY A 86 5.40 7.56 4.02
N ARG A 87 5.92 8.50 3.21
CA ARG A 87 5.75 9.95 3.44
C ARG A 87 4.97 10.69 2.33
N ILE A 88 4.14 9.98 1.58
CA ILE A 88 3.36 10.56 0.46
C ILE A 88 2.05 11.18 0.96
#